data_AF-A0A1H2SU09-F1
#
_entry.id   AF-A0A1H2SU09-F1
#
_cell.length_a   1.000
_cell.length_b   1.000
_cell.length_c   1.000
_cell.angle_alpha   90.00
_cell.angle_beta   90.00
_cell.angle_gamma   90.00
#
_symmetry.space_group_name_H-M   'P 1'
#
loop_
_entity.id
_entity.type
_entity.pdbx_description
1 polymer ?
#
loop_
_entity_poly.entity_id
_entity_poly.type
_entity_poly.pdbx_seq_one_letter_code
_entity_poly.pdbx_strand_id
1 'polypeptide(L)'
;MELTHVCEWNQKEHCWKRITNAEAAKKYPHGARVDSGLFMCELCNHYVTLTQDSKLRKGHFVHSRGDEIKDCPDRNSNQDRNNNFSPENIGIPLKLVLKNNSFDHIEVGFSPAFSKNFNGTVEIRANEITLKKYSAERFFSEIVTYLDIGKEFYPSYEIIFYSEDNKPLLKDPAGMKNPRTVEGFIGDVVLFDGKTGKKIPKDGNVTTNHPYYLLVQQKQAQKVQSVEIHQLDFILQEGKEWRLYEILCTDYNESSARFFFDCHARLSEKSVQMLPVWPPCIQNGNLLYHKEQDLYFELIGEYMDIRAYPGNIQSSAKMQLGQREVLAEVKITDAHQILSMGRQSVLQYVYLWEDSLKREGNKKLILSVKDGDGNSITPGETDQLPQQQQMRIFSSVDGFIKVYNNQKELLEYDELNADTELWLDGNQICRGNRVEIYQGLDCVWEIRFLYRKSVHISTARDSLYQKIRRMQGPYQQTGLDTARLAELLKDNIAIYCWLKQQIIDGKISKRAWEFLVRYYRELQK
;
A
#
# COMPACT_ATOMS: atom_id res chain seq x y z
N MET A 1 -15.60 -26.02 -30.72
CA MET A 1 -14.90 -24.73 -30.68
C MET A 1 -13.67 -24.95 -29.82
N GLU A 2 -12.54 -24.38 -30.24
CA GLU A 2 -11.23 -24.58 -29.62
C GLU A 2 -11.11 -23.67 -28.40
N LEU A 3 -10.74 -24.24 -27.25
CA LEU A 3 -10.52 -23.47 -26.02
C LEU A 3 -9.13 -22.82 -26.05
N THR A 4 -9.03 -21.60 -25.55
CA THR A 4 -7.76 -20.82 -25.54
C THR A 4 -7.33 -20.41 -24.14
N HIS A 5 -8.24 -20.46 -23.17
CA HIS A 5 -7.99 -20.16 -21.76
C HIS A 5 -7.79 -21.45 -20.96
N VAL A 6 -6.68 -22.15 -21.21
CA VAL A 6 -6.36 -23.43 -20.56
C VAL A 6 -5.03 -23.33 -19.82
N CYS A 7 -4.99 -23.89 -18.61
CA CYS A 7 -3.79 -23.95 -17.78
C CYS A 7 -3.37 -25.39 -17.47
N GLU A 8 -2.08 -25.54 -17.17
CA GLU A 8 -1.44 -26.76 -16.70
C GLU A 8 -0.61 -26.42 -15.45
N TRP A 9 -0.49 -27.38 -14.53
CA TRP A 9 0.39 -27.24 -13.37
C TRP A 9 1.86 -27.23 -13.81
N ASN A 10 2.57 -26.16 -13.50
CA ASN A 10 4.01 -26.06 -13.70
C ASN A 10 4.74 -26.55 -12.45
N GLN A 11 5.32 -27.75 -12.53
CA GLN A 11 6.08 -28.35 -11.43
C GLN A 11 7.33 -27.56 -11.03
N LYS A 12 7.94 -26.79 -11.94
CA LYS A 12 9.18 -26.02 -11.63
C LYS A 12 8.88 -24.73 -10.88
N GLU A 13 7.82 -24.05 -11.31
CA GLU A 13 7.41 -22.75 -10.77
C GLU A 13 6.38 -22.90 -9.65
N HIS A 14 5.92 -24.13 -9.38
CA HIS A 14 4.82 -24.43 -8.46
C HIS A 14 3.65 -23.46 -8.67
N CYS A 15 3.05 -23.47 -9.87
CA CYS A 15 1.92 -22.60 -10.18
C CYS A 15 1.09 -23.12 -11.37
N TRP A 16 -0.14 -22.64 -11.50
CA TRP A 16 -0.96 -22.86 -12.70
C TRP A 16 -0.54 -21.91 -13.82
N LYS A 17 -0.02 -22.44 -14.92
CA LYS A 17 0.45 -21.64 -16.06
C LYS A 17 -0.42 -21.86 -17.28
N ARG A 18 -0.80 -20.76 -17.95
CA ARG A 18 -1.53 -20.86 -19.22
C ARG A 18 -0.67 -21.58 -20.26
N ILE A 19 -1.28 -22.50 -21.01
CA ILE A 19 -0.63 -23.27 -22.06
C ILE A 19 -1.41 -23.16 -23.35
N THR A 20 -0.72 -22.94 -24.46
CA THR A 20 -1.36 -22.87 -25.78
C THR A 20 -1.60 -24.27 -26.35
N ASN A 21 -2.55 -24.39 -27.29
CA ASN A 21 -2.81 -25.66 -28.00
C ASN A 21 -1.53 -26.22 -28.66
N ALA A 22 -0.69 -25.35 -29.24
CA ALA A 22 0.55 -25.75 -29.90
C ALA A 22 1.59 -26.29 -28.92
N GLU A 23 1.77 -25.64 -27.77
CA GLU A 23 2.69 -26.11 -26.73
C GLU A 23 2.21 -27.43 -26.11
N ALA A 24 0.91 -27.51 -25.82
CA ALA A 24 0.30 -28.71 -25.24
C ALA A 24 0.39 -29.91 -26.20
N ALA A 25 0.07 -29.72 -27.48
CA ALA A 25 0.20 -30.77 -28.50
C ALA A 25 1.64 -31.25 -28.68
N LYS A 26 2.63 -30.36 -28.53
CA LYS A 26 4.06 -30.72 -28.57
C LYS A 26 4.48 -31.55 -27.35
N LYS A 27 3.97 -31.21 -26.17
CA LYS A 27 4.28 -31.90 -24.90
C LYS A 27 3.53 -33.23 -24.77
N TYR A 28 2.31 -33.31 -25.29
CA TYR A 28 1.42 -34.46 -25.23
C TYR A 28 0.88 -34.83 -26.63
N PRO A 29 1.73 -35.42 -27.49
CA PRO A 29 1.38 -35.69 -28.89
C PRO A 29 0.21 -36.68 -29.05
N HIS A 30 -0.02 -37.53 -28.05
CA HIS A 30 -1.12 -38.50 -28.03
C HIS A 30 -2.44 -37.93 -27.47
N GLY A 31 -2.47 -36.63 -27.13
CA GLY A 31 -3.59 -36.01 -26.43
C GLY A 31 -3.63 -36.37 -24.95
N ALA A 32 -4.61 -35.83 -24.23
CA ALA A 32 -4.84 -36.06 -22.82
C ALA A 32 -6.34 -36.04 -22.54
N ARG A 33 -6.85 -37.07 -21.85
CA ARG A 33 -8.28 -37.14 -21.47
C ARG A 33 -8.58 -36.25 -20.27
N VAL A 34 -9.83 -35.82 -20.13
CA VAL A 34 -10.31 -35.03 -18.99
C VAL A 34 -9.94 -35.67 -17.64
N ASP A 35 -10.09 -37.00 -17.52
CA ASP A 35 -9.79 -37.75 -16.29
C ASP A 35 -8.32 -37.73 -15.87
N SER A 36 -7.41 -37.31 -16.77
CA SER A 36 -6.00 -37.12 -16.41
C SER A 36 -5.79 -35.97 -15.44
N GLY A 37 -6.74 -35.03 -15.39
CA GLY A 37 -6.65 -33.81 -14.59
C GLY A 37 -5.48 -32.90 -14.98
N LEU A 38 -4.90 -33.07 -16.18
CA LEU A 38 -3.71 -32.33 -16.62
C LEU A 38 -4.02 -30.91 -17.05
N PHE A 39 -5.16 -30.72 -17.70
CA PHE A 39 -5.55 -29.46 -18.31
C PHE A 39 -6.88 -28.99 -17.77
N MET A 40 -6.97 -27.69 -17.53
CA MET A 40 -8.17 -27.08 -16.98
C MET A 40 -8.49 -25.77 -17.68
N CYS A 41 -9.78 -25.54 -17.93
CA CYS A 41 -10.25 -24.27 -18.45
C CYS A 41 -10.31 -23.23 -17.32
N GLU A 42 -9.64 -22.10 -17.52
CA GLU A 42 -9.61 -20.98 -16.58
C GLU A 42 -10.93 -20.21 -16.49
N LEU A 43 -11.87 -20.46 -17.41
CA LEU A 43 -13.13 -19.71 -17.48
C LEU A 43 -14.24 -20.36 -16.66
N CYS A 44 -14.35 -21.68 -16.73
CA CYS A 44 -15.40 -22.45 -16.08
C CYS A 44 -14.87 -23.35 -14.97
N ASN A 45 -13.54 -23.37 -14.73
CA ASN A 45 -12.86 -24.22 -13.76
C ASN A 45 -13.18 -25.71 -13.92
N HIS A 46 -13.42 -26.16 -15.15
CA HIS A 46 -13.56 -27.57 -15.48
C HIS A 46 -12.30 -28.12 -16.12
N TYR A 47 -12.00 -29.39 -15.84
CA TYR A 47 -10.97 -30.13 -16.55
C TYR A 47 -11.35 -30.27 -18.04
N VAL A 48 -10.35 -30.29 -18.90
CA VAL A 48 -10.55 -30.35 -20.36
C VAL A 48 -9.72 -31.46 -21.00
N THR A 49 -10.15 -31.89 -22.18
CA THR A 49 -9.44 -32.88 -23.00
C THR A 49 -8.60 -32.17 -24.04
N LEU A 50 -7.33 -32.57 -24.17
CA LEU A 50 -6.50 -32.26 -25.34
C LEU A 50 -6.72 -33.34 -26.39
N THR A 51 -7.24 -32.98 -27.56
CA THR A 51 -7.40 -33.94 -28.65
C THR A 51 -6.03 -34.36 -29.19
N GLN A 52 -5.91 -35.61 -29.61
CA GLN A 52 -4.71 -36.12 -30.26
C GLN A 52 -4.34 -35.31 -31.50
N ASP A 53 -3.04 -35.06 -31.69
CA ASP A 53 -2.54 -34.43 -32.90
C ASP A 53 -2.56 -35.41 -34.07
N SER A 54 -3.04 -34.97 -35.23
CA SER A 54 -3.20 -35.82 -36.42
C SER A 54 -2.77 -35.08 -37.68
N LYS A 55 -2.47 -35.84 -38.74
CA LYS A 55 -2.11 -35.27 -40.05
C LYS A 55 -3.17 -34.30 -40.62
N LEU A 56 -4.42 -34.39 -40.17
CA LEU A 56 -5.55 -33.60 -40.67
C LEU A 56 -5.99 -32.48 -39.72
N ARG A 57 -5.66 -32.58 -38.42
CA ARG A 57 -6.07 -31.62 -37.39
C ARG A 57 -5.02 -31.53 -36.30
N LYS A 58 -4.62 -30.30 -35.99
CA LYS A 58 -3.79 -30.01 -34.83
C LYS A 58 -4.53 -30.34 -33.54
N GLY A 59 -3.80 -30.85 -32.56
CA GLY A 59 -4.30 -31.06 -31.21
C GLY A 59 -4.85 -29.75 -30.62
N HIS A 60 -6.06 -29.80 -30.06
CA HIS A 60 -6.73 -28.63 -29.47
C HIS A 60 -7.54 -29.05 -28.25
N PHE A 61 -7.82 -28.09 -27.36
CA PHE A 61 -8.60 -28.33 -26.16
C PHE A 61 -10.12 -28.34 -26.42
N VAL A 62 -10.82 -29.26 -25.74
CA VAL A 62 -12.28 -29.40 -25.77
C VAL A 62 -12.84 -29.79 -24.39
N HIS A 63 -14.02 -29.27 -24.04
CA HIS A 63 -14.81 -29.77 -22.91
C HIS A 63 -15.36 -31.17 -23.19
N SER A 64 -15.70 -31.90 -22.14
CA SER A 64 -16.35 -33.20 -22.31
C SER A 64 -17.73 -33.02 -22.92
N ARG A 65 -18.15 -33.98 -23.75
CA ARG A 65 -19.49 -33.96 -24.36
C ARG A 65 -20.60 -34.17 -23.32
N GLY A 66 -20.27 -34.80 -22.19
CA GLY A 66 -21.20 -35.13 -21.11
C GLY A 66 -21.32 -34.09 -20.00
N ASP A 67 -20.61 -32.95 -20.07
CA ASP A 67 -20.68 -31.92 -19.04
C ASP A 67 -22.11 -31.33 -18.97
N GLU A 68 -22.72 -31.41 -17.79
CA GLU A 68 -24.05 -30.87 -17.51
C GLU A 68 -24.06 -29.34 -17.57
N ILE A 69 -22.95 -28.70 -17.17
CA ILE A 69 -22.74 -27.25 -17.22
C ILE A 69 -22.02 -26.89 -18.51
N LYS A 70 -22.74 -26.30 -19.46
CA LYS A 70 -22.21 -25.91 -20.79
C LYS A 70 -21.86 -24.43 -20.90
N ASP A 71 -21.93 -23.70 -19.79
CA ASP A 71 -21.75 -22.24 -19.72
C ASP A 71 -20.28 -21.83 -19.66
N CYS A 72 -19.47 -22.36 -20.56
CA CYS A 72 -18.12 -21.84 -20.75
C CYS A 72 -18.13 -20.74 -21.81
N PRO A 73 -17.61 -19.53 -21.51
CA PRO A 73 -17.53 -18.46 -22.51
C PRO A 73 -16.75 -18.86 -23.78
N ASP A 74 -15.69 -19.66 -23.66
CA ASP A 74 -14.94 -20.19 -24.82
C ASP A 74 -15.78 -21.17 -25.67
N ARG A 75 -16.86 -21.75 -25.13
CA ARG A 75 -17.78 -22.65 -25.85
C ARG A 75 -18.85 -21.88 -26.63
N ASN A 76 -19.14 -20.65 -26.22
CA ASN A 76 -20.22 -19.82 -26.76
C ASN A 76 -19.67 -18.66 -27.62
N SER A 77 -18.64 -18.92 -28.44
CA SER A 77 -17.76 -17.95 -29.11
C SER A 77 -18.40 -16.93 -30.07
N ASN A 78 -19.69 -16.64 -29.95
CA ASN A 78 -20.44 -15.59 -30.64
C ASN A 78 -21.01 -14.51 -29.71
N GLN A 79 -20.79 -14.55 -28.39
CA GLN A 79 -21.10 -13.40 -27.55
C GLN A 79 -19.92 -12.42 -27.60
N ASP A 80 -20.24 -11.22 -28.09
CA ASP A 80 -19.34 -10.11 -28.39
C ASP A 80 -18.13 -9.99 -27.45
N ARG A 81 -16.94 -9.89 -28.05
CA ARG A 81 -15.72 -9.42 -27.35
C ARG A 81 -15.85 -8.01 -26.80
N ASN A 82 -16.99 -7.34 -27.02
CA ASN A 82 -17.44 -6.15 -26.30
C ASN A 82 -18.19 -6.57 -25.02
N ASN A 83 -17.58 -7.38 -24.15
CA ASN A 83 -18.04 -7.51 -22.77
C ASN A 83 -17.79 -6.17 -22.07
N ASN A 84 -18.70 -5.21 -22.27
CA ASN A 84 -18.75 -4.00 -21.48
C ASN A 84 -18.89 -4.45 -20.03
N PHE A 85 -17.83 -4.20 -19.25
CA PHE A 85 -17.84 -4.48 -17.82
C PHE A 85 -19.08 -3.84 -17.19
N SER A 86 -19.88 -4.65 -16.52
CA SER A 86 -21.06 -4.18 -15.79
C SER A 86 -20.83 -4.35 -14.29
N PRO A 87 -21.46 -3.51 -13.45
CA PRO A 87 -21.32 -3.67 -12.01
C PRO A 87 -21.88 -4.98 -11.47
N GLU A 88 -22.81 -5.64 -12.19
CA GLU A 88 -23.27 -7.00 -11.86
C GLU A 88 -22.13 -8.04 -11.91
N ASN A 89 -21.06 -7.80 -12.67
CA ASN A 89 -19.89 -8.68 -12.71
C ASN A 89 -19.04 -8.62 -11.43
N ILE A 90 -19.17 -7.55 -10.64
CA ILE A 90 -18.55 -7.43 -9.30
C ILE A 90 -19.38 -8.22 -8.30
N GLY A 91 -20.71 -8.13 -8.42
CA GLY A 91 -21.66 -8.60 -7.42
C GLY A 91 -21.58 -7.80 -6.11
N ILE A 92 -22.43 -8.17 -5.16
CA ILE A 92 -22.40 -7.60 -3.80
C ILE A 92 -21.75 -8.63 -2.85
N PRO A 93 -20.80 -8.23 -1.99
CA PRO A 93 -20.13 -9.16 -1.08
C PRO A 93 -21.09 -9.93 -0.18
N LEU A 94 -20.89 -11.24 -0.07
CA LEU A 94 -21.57 -12.11 0.89
C LEU A 94 -20.57 -12.51 1.99
N LYS A 95 -21.04 -12.66 3.23
CA LYS A 95 -20.19 -13.04 4.37
C LYS A 95 -20.89 -14.11 5.23
N LEU A 96 -20.13 -15.13 5.59
CA LEU A 96 -20.52 -16.17 6.54
C LEU A 96 -20.21 -15.69 7.97
N VAL A 97 -21.17 -15.81 8.88
CA VAL A 97 -20.99 -15.49 10.29
C VAL A 97 -21.11 -16.75 11.13
N LEU A 98 -20.12 -16.96 11.98
CA LEU A 98 -20.09 -18.07 12.93
C LEU A 98 -20.28 -17.55 14.36
N LYS A 99 -20.93 -18.36 15.19
CA LYS A 99 -21.04 -18.14 16.62
C LYS A 99 -20.66 -19.45 17.33
N ASN A 100 -19.67 -19.39 18.21
CA ASN A 100 -19.14 -20.57 18.90
C ASN A 100 -18.74 -21.71 17.94
N ASN A 101 -18.05 -21.39 16.85
CA ASN A 101 -17.62 -22.33 15.80
C ASN A 101 -18.75 -23.09 15.08
N SER A 102 -19.99 -22.58 15.13
CA SER A 102 -21.14 -23.09 14.38
C SER A 102 -21.72 -21.99 13.50
N PHE A 103 -22.35 -22.38 12.39
CA PHE A 103 -23.00 -21.45 11.48
C PHE A 103 -24.11 -20.67 12.19
N ASP A 104 -24.03 -19.35 12.14
CA ASP A 104 -25.07 -18.51 12.73
C ASP A 104 -25.97 -17.90 11.64
N HIS A 105 -25.43 -17.06 10.77
CA HIS A 105 -26.20 -16.37 9.74
C HIS A 105 -25.29 -15.88 8.60
N ILE A 106 -25.90 -15.27 7.59
CA ILE A 106 -25.22 -14.67 6.45
C ILE A 106 -25.43 -13.16 6.47
N GLU A 107 -24.39 -12.42 6.10
CA GLU A 107 -24.46 -10.98 5.89
C GLU A 107 -24.21 -10.62 4.43
N VAL A 108 -24.84 -9.54 3.99
CA VAL A 108 -24.58 -8.91 2.69
C VAL A 108 -23.91 -7.56 2.91
N GLY A 109 -22.81 -7.31 2.19
CA GLY A 109 -21.97 -6.14 2.34
C GLY A 109 -22.35 -5.00 1.40
N PHE A 110 -22.74 -3.86 1.96
CA PHE A 110 -23.10 -2.65 1.22
C PHE A 110 -21.94 -1.66 1.28
N SER A 111 -21.38 -1.34 0.12
CA SER A 111 -20.41 -0.24 -0.06
C SER A 111 -20.89 1.08 0.55
N PRO A 112 -19.99 1.90 1.11
CA PRO A 112 -20.30 3.27 1.53
C PRO A 112 -20.97 4.11 0.43
N ALA A 113 -20.65 3.83 -0.83
CA ALA A 113 -21.26 4.48 -1.99
C ALA A 113 -22.80 4.35 -2.01
N PHE A 114 -23.37 3.29 -1.42
CA PHE A 114 -24.83 3.12 -1.32
C PHE A 114 -25.48 4.01 -0.27
N SER A 115 -24.73 4.41 0.75
CA SER A 115 -25.26 5.13 1.92
C SER A 115 -25.16 6.64 1.81
N LYS A 116 -24.25 7.16 0.97
CA LYS A 116 -23.97 8.58 0.92
C LYS A 116 -25.19 9.31 0.35
N ASN A 117 -25.82 10.13 1.19
CA ASN A 117 -27.05 10.87 0.88
C ASN A 117 -28.26 9.98 0.54
N PHE A 118 -28.23 8.70 0.91
CA PHE A 118 -29.40 7.84 0.78
C PHE A 118 -30.33 8.04 1.96
N ASN A 119 -31.55 8.49 1.70
CA ASN A 119 -32.63 8.43 2.67
C ASN A 119 -33.75 7.56 2.09
N GLY A 120 -34.01 6.43 2.75
CA GLY A 120 -34.94 5.43 2.26
C GLY A 120 -34.77 4.09 2.96
N THR A 121 -35.20 3.02 2.29
CA THR A 121 -35.06 1.66 2.79
C THR A 121 -34.49 0.72 1.75
N VAL A 122 -33.76 -0.29 2.19
CA VAL A 122 -33.25 -1.37 1.36
C VAL A 122 -34.00 -2.65 1.71
N GLU A 123 -34.55 -3.29 0.71
CA GLU A 123 -35.21 -4.58 0.83
C GLU A 123 -34.35 -5.65 0.16
N ILE A 124 -34.17 -6.77 0.87
CA ILE A 124 -33.41 -7.93 0.39
C ILE A 124 -34.39 -9.08 0.22
N ARG A 125 -34.44 -9.64 -0.99
CA ARG A 125 -35.35 -10.72 -1.38
C ARG A 125 -34.58 -11.96 -1.84
N ALA A 126 -35.21 -13.12 -1.70
CA ALA A 126 -34.81 -14.34 -2.40
C ALA A 126 -36.07 -15.12 -2.78
N ASN A 127 -36.09 -15.71 -3.99
CA ASN A 127 -37.25 -16.43 -4.51
C ASN A 127 -38.57 -15.65 -4.39
N GLU A 128 -38.54 -14.35 -4.72
CA GLU A 128 -39.68 -13.42 -4.60
C GLU A 128 -40.18 -13.17 -3.16
N ILE A 129 -39.52 -13.73 -2.14
CA ILE A 129 -39.84 -13.55 -0.73
C ILE A 129 -38.93 -12.48 -0.13
N THR A 130 -39.52 -11.51 0.57
CA THR A 130 -38.79 -10.53 1.37
C THR A 130 -38.16 -11.20 2.59
N LEU A 131 -36.82 -11.21 2.65
CA LEU A 131 -36.08 -11.75 3.79
C LEU A 131 -35.95 -10.70 4.90
N LYS A 132 -35.49 -9.50 4.54
CA LYS A 132 -35.22 -8.40 5.47
C LYS A 132 -35.43 -7.04 4.78
N LYS A 133 -35.76 -6.03 5.59
CA LYS A 133 -35.83 -4.62 5.18
C LYS A 133 -35.09 -3.75 6.19
N TYR A 134 -34.24 -2.86 5.71
CA TYR A 134 -33.37 -2.00 6.51
C TYR A 134 -33.58 -0.53 6.18
N SER A 135 -33.53 0.33 7.19
CA SER A 135 -33.51 1.80 7.02
C SER A 135 -32.12 2.29 6.67
N ALA A 136 -32.03 3.42 5.96
CA ALA A 136 -30.79 4.08 5.58
C ALA A 136 -29.85 4.43 6.76
N GLU A 137 -30.38 4.57 7.97
CA GLU A 137 -29.59 4.82 9.19
C GLU A 137 -28.64 3.66 9.57
N ARG A 138 -28.86 2.47 9.02
CA ARG A 138 -28.04 1.29 9.30
C ARG A 138 -26.72 1.29 8.54
N PHE A 139 -26.55 2.18 7.57
CA PHE A 139 -25.39 2.19 6.68
C PHE A 139 -24.36 3.23 7.12
N PHE A 140 -23.09 2.85 7.08
CA PHE A 140 -21.96 3.73 7.33
C PHE A 140 -21.49 4.42 6.04
N SER A 141 -21.27 5.72 6.10
CA SER A 141 -20.80 6.55 4.98
C SER A 141 -19.34 6.36 4.59
N GLU A 142 -18.58 5.60 5.38
CA GLU A 142 -17.13 5.48 5.25
C GLU A 142 -16.64 4.03 5.08
N ILE A 143 -17.37 3.05 5.60
CA ILE A 143 -16.99 1.63 5.57
C ILE A 143 -18.11 0.73 5.02
N VAL A 144 -17.74 -0.45 4.52
CA VAL A 144 -18.71 -1.44 4.06
C VAL A 144 -19.60 -1.86 5.23
N THR A 145 -20.91 -1.72 5.06
CA THR A 145 -21.91 -2.14 6.05
C THR A 145 -22.36 -3.55 5.76
N TYR A 146 -22.15 -4.47 6.69
CA TYR A 146 -22.65 -5.84 6.58
C TYR A 146 -24.00 -5.96 7.28
N LEU A 147 -25.03 -6.40 6.56
CA LEU A 147 -26.39 -6.55 7.06
C LEU A 147 -26.81 -8.02 7.03
N ASP A 148 -27.30 -8.53 8.15
CA ASP A 148 -27.85 -9.87 8.30
C ASP A 148 -29.00 -10.12 7.31
N ILE A 149 -28.99 -11.27 6.64
CA ILE A 149 -30.05 -11.71 5.72
C ILE A 149 -30.69 -13.04 6.13
N GLY A 150 -30.30 -13.58 7.30
CA GLY A 150 -30.82 -14.82 7.86
C GLY A 150 -29.91 -16.01 7.64
N LYS A 151 -30.47 -17.20 7.87
CA LYS A 151 -29.74 -18.48 7.91
C LYS A 151 -29.89 -19.31 6.65
N GLU A 152 -30.87 -19.01 5.82
CA GLU A 152 -31.25 -19.83 4.67
C GLU A 152 -30.33 -19.60 3.46
N PHE A 153 -29.95 -20.69 2.80
CA PHE A 153 -29.07 -20.65 1.63
C PHE A 153 -29.85 -20.57 0.32
N TYR A 154 -29.95 -19.36 -0.22
CA TYR A 154 -30.55 -19.13 -1.54
C TYR A 154 -29.51 -19.06 -2.68
N PRO A 155 -29.86 -19.53 -3.90
CA PRO A 155 -28.98 -19.40 -5.06
C PRO A 155 -28.65 -17.95 -5.43
N SER A 156 -29.59 -17.03 -5.21
CA SER A 156 -29.40 -15.61 -5.45
C SER A 156 -30.22 -14.75 -4.50
N TYR A 157 -29.77 -13.53 -4.29
CA TYR A 157 -30.49 -12.50 -3.55
C TYR A 157 -30.68 -11.27 -4.43
N GLU A 158 -31.85 -10.65 -4.33
CA GLU A 158 -32.18 -9.40 -5.02
C GLU A 158 -32.20 -8.24 -4.00
N ILE A 159 -31.67 -7.10 -4.41
CA ILE A 159 -31.57 -5.89 -3.61
C ILE A 159 -32.36 -4.77 -4.27
N ILE A 160 -33.33 -4.24 -3.53
CA ILE A 160 -34.23 -3.18 -3.99
C ILE A 160 -34.11 -1.99 -3.06
N PHE A 161 -33.75 -0.85 -3.63
CA PHE A 161 -33.73 0.43 -2.93
C PHE A 161 -35.08 1.12 -3.09
N TYR A 162 -35.61 1.64 -1.99
CA TYR A 162 -36.84 2.42 -1.94
C TYR A 162 -36.55 3.83 -1.43
N SER A 163 -37.15 4.84 -2.05
CA SER A 163 -37.14 6.22 -1.54
C SER A 163 -37.89 6.34 -0.20
N GLU A 164 -37.81 7.51 0.45
CA GLU A 164 -38.63 7.83 1.63
C GLU A 164 -40.14 7.64 1.35
N ASP A 165 -40.61 8.03 0.16
CA ASP A 165 -42.00 7.79 -0.29
C ASP A 165 -42.32 6.33 -0.67
N ASN A 166 -41.43 5.39 -0.34
CA ASN A 166 -41.56 3.95 -0.60
C ASN A 166 -41.75 3.59 -2.09
N LYS A 167 -41.17 4.39 -3.00
CA LYS A 167 -41.11 4.07 -4.43
C LYS A 167 -39.80 3.35 -4.75
N PRO A 168 -39.83 2.26 -5.55
CA PRO A 168 -38.62 1.56 -5.93
C PRO A 168 -37.75 2.47 -6.81
N LEU A 169 -36.48 2.61 -6.44
CA LEU A 169 -35.48 3.36 -7.18
C LEU A 169 -34.90 2.47 -8.27
N LEU A 170 -34.84 2.97 -9.51
CA LEU A 170 -34.28 2.26 -10.67
C LEU A 170 -32.75 2.42 -10.79
N LYS A 171 -32.19 3.48 -10.21
CA LYS A 171 -30.75 3.69 -10.00
C LYS A 171 -30.46 3.62 -8.51
N ASP A 172 -29.21 3.38 -8.15
CA ASP A 172 -28.82 3.52 -6.75
C ASP A 172 -28.84 5.00 -6.32
N PRO A 173 -28.77 5.28 -5.00
CA PRO A 173 -28.84 6.64 -4.47
C PRO A 173 -27.72 7.57 -4.95
N ALA A 174 -26.58 7.01 -5.36
CA ALA A 174 -25.44 7.76 -5.90
C ALA A 174 -25.53 7.98 -7.42
N GLY A 175 -26.61 7.52 -8.07
CA GLY A 175 -26.81 7.65 -9.51
C GLY A 175 -26.02 6.65 -10.35
N MET A 176 -25.28 5.73 -9.73
CA MET A 176 -24.57 4.64 -10.39
C MET A 176 -25.56 3.50 -10.73
N LYS A 177 -25.12 2.60 -11.60
CA LYS A 177 -25.84 1.35 -11.90
C LYS A 177 -25.20 0.22 -11.09
N ASN A 178 -25.19 0.32 -9.77
CA ASN A 178 -24.61 -0.74 -8.93
C ASN A 178 -25.35 -2.09 -9.07
N PRO A 179 -24.67 -3.21 -8.76
CA PRO A 179 -25.28 -4.53 -8.78
C PRO A 179 -26.54 -4.58 -7.91
N ARG A 180 -27.61 -5.19 -8.43
CA ARG A 180 -28.85 -5.46 -7.68
C ARG A 180 -28.99 -6.91 -7.28
N THR A 181 -28.04 -7.73 -7.69
CA THR A 181 -28.06 -9.16 -7.40
C THR A 181 -26.81 -9.58 -6.65
N VAL A 182 -26.99 -10.52 -5.73
CA VAL A 182 -25.90 -11.21 -5.04
C VAL A 182 -25.93 -12.66 -5.49
N GLU A 183 -24.83 -13.15 -6.04
CA GLU A 183 -24.66 -14.59 -6.26
C GLU A 183 -24.55 -15.29 -4.90
N GLY A 184 -25.57 -16.05 -4.53
CA GLY A 184 -25.61 -16.81 -3.30
C GLY A 184 -24.91 -18.15 -3.44
N PHE A 185 -25.64 -19.22 -3.18
CA PHE A 185 -25.15 -20.59 -3.07
C PHE A 185 -25.50 -21.39 -4.33
N ILE A 186 -24.85 -21.05 -5.45
CA ILE A 186 -25.00 -21.74 -6.74
C ILE A 186 -23.87 -22.76 -6.88
N GLY A 187 -24.19 -24.04 -6.71
CA GLY A 187 -23.23 -25.15 -6.83
C GLY A 187 -23.11 -25.96 -5.54
N ASP A 188 -22.21 -26.94 -5.57
CA ASP A 188 -21.97 -27.87 -4.47
C ASP A 188 -20.84 -27.42 -3.52
N VAL A 189 -20.10 -26.37 -3.86
CA VAL A 189 -19.00 -25.85 -3.05
C VAL A 189 -18.97 -24.31 -3.04
N VAL A 190 -18.83 -23.73 -1.85
CA VAL A 190 -18.60 -22.29 -1.65
C VAL A 190 -17.48 -22.08 -0.64
N LEU A 191 -16.55 -21.17 -0.97
CA LEU A 191 -15.37 -20.88 -0.16
C LEU A 191 -15.46 -19.47 0.46
N PHE A 192 -15.03 -19.35 1.70
CA PHE A 192 -14.99 -18.10 2.46
C PHE A 192 -13.63 -17.90 3.10
N ASP A 193 -13.23 -16.65 3.23
CA ASP A 193 -12.06 -16.24 3.99
C ASP A 193 -12.26 -16.49 5.49
N GLY A 194 -11.34 -17.20 6.15
CA GLY A 194 -11.51 -17.61 7.54
C GLY A 194 -11.43 -16.47 8.55
N LYS A 195 -10.74 -15.37 8.20
CA LYS A 195 -10.58 -14.20 9.09
C LYS A 195 -11.75 -13.22 8.97
N THR A 196 -12.21 -12.97 7.75
CA THR A 196 -13.24 -11.96 7.45
C THR A 196 -14.62 -12.55 7.22
N GLY A 197 -14.72 -13.87 7.01
CA GLY A 197 -15.94 -14.58 6.63
C GLY A 197 -16.41 -14.27 5.21
N LYS A 198 -15.71 -13.44 4.44
CA LYS A 198 -16.18 -12.99 3.12
C LYS A 198 -16.10 -14.13 2.10
N LYS A 199 -17.12 -14.27 1.26
CA LYS A 199 -17.15 -15.22 0.14
C LYS A 199 -15.99 -14.91 -0.80
N ILE A 200 -15.22 -15.94 -1.14
CA ILE A 200 -14.16 -15.85 -2.12
C ILE A 200 -14.81 -15.96 -3.51
N PRO A 201 -14.55 -15.00 -4.43
CA PRO A 201 -15.08 -15.09 -5.78
C PRO A 201 -14.51 -16.31 -6.50
N LYS A 202 -15.23 -16.82 -7.49
CA LYS A 202 -14.72 -17.87 -8.39
C LYS A 202 -13.42 -17.39 -9.02
N ASP A 203 -12.43 -18.28 -9.17
CA ASP A 203 -11.05 -17.97 -9.59
C ASP A 203 -10.25 -17.10 -8.59
N GLY A 204 -10.80 -16.87 -7.39
CA GLY A 204 -10.16 -16.11 -6.32
C GLY A 204 -8.88 -16.77 -5.78
N ASN A 205 -7.93 -15.95 -5.34
CA ASN A 205 -6.67 -16.46 -4.80
C ASN A 205 -6.80 -16.86 -3.33
N VAL A 206 -6.21 -18.00 -3.00
CA VAL A 206 -6.01 -18.49 -1.63
C VAL A 206 -4.52 -18.73 -1.39
N THR A 207 -4.07 -18.66 -0.15
CA THR A 207 -2.67 -18.76 0.24
C THR A 207 -2.46 -19.86 1.27
N THR A 208 -1.23 -20.35 1.40
CA THR A 208 -0.86 -21.24 2.51
C THR A 208 -0.89 -20.49 3.85
N ASN A 209 -1.02 -21.26 4.94
CA ASN A 209 -1.00 -20.74 6.31
C ASN A 209 -2.06 -19.66 6.61
N HIS A 210 -3.15 -19.65 5.85
CA HIS A 210 -4.30 -18.80 6.09
C HIS A 210 -5.57 -19.67 6.14
N PRO A 211 -6.41 -19.53 7.17
CA PRO A 211 -7.60 -20.35 7.33
C PRO A 211 -8.71 -19.91 6.37
N TYR A 212 -9.49 -20.88 5.90
CA TYR A 212 -10.68 -20.66 5.07
C TYR A 212 -11.86 -21.48 5.60
N TYR A 213 -13.08 -21.03 5.34
CA TYR A 213 -14.26 -21.85 5.56
C TYR A 213 -14.77 -22.41 4.23
N LEU A 214 -14.99 -23.72 4.20
CA LEU A 214 -15.48 -24.45 3.05
C LEU A 214 -16.89 -24.97 3.36
N LEU A 215 -17.87 -24.54 2.57
CA LEU A 215 -19.24 -25.02 2.66
C LEU A 215 -19.52 -25.96 1.48
N VAL A 216 -19.83 -27.22 1.78
CA VAL A 216 -20.04 -28.27 0.75
C VAL A 216 -21.45 -28.84 0.84
N GLN A 217 -22.10 -29.00 -0.30
CA GLN A 217 -23.42 -29.61 -0.44
C GLN A 217 -23.30 -31.11 -0.76
N GLN A 218 -23.98 -31.97 0.01
CA GLN A 218 -24.12 -33.44 -0.15
C GLN A 218 -22.83 -34.27 -0.11
N LYS A 219 -21.68 -33.75 -0.55
CA LYS A 219 -20.38 -34.43 -0.58
C LYS A 219 -19.59 -34.16 0.70
N GLN A 220 -18.71 -35.10 1.05
CA GLN A 220 -17.66 -34.84 2.03
C GLN A 220 -16.48 -34.14 1.34
N ALA A 221 -15.78 -33.29 2.07
CA ALA A 221 -14.55 -32.68 1.57
C ALA A 221 -13.50 -33.78 1.33
N GLN A 222 -12.85 -33.74 0.16
CA GLN A 222 -11.79 -34.70 -0.17
C GLN A 222 -10.59 -34.50 0.76
N LYS A 223 -10.10 -35.59 1.36
CA LYS A 223 -8.91 -35.56 2.20
C LYS A 223 -7.66 -35.40 1.33
N VAL A 224 -6.84 -34.40 1.64
CA VAL A 224 -5.55 -34.13 1.00
C VAL A 224 -4.52 -33.90 2.09
N GLN A 225 -3.34 -34.52 1.99
CA GLN A 225 -2.33 -34.48 3.05
C GLN A 225 -1.85 -33.06 3.40
N SER A 226 -1.77 -32.18 2.40
CA SER A 226 -1.34 -30.78 2.52
C SER A 226 -2.47 -29.80 2.90
N VAL A 227 -3.66 -30.32 3.23
CA VAL A 227 -4.81 -29.51 3.65
C VAL A 227 -5.41 -30.12 4.91
N GLU A 228 -5.31 -29.40 6.01
CA GLU A 228 -6.02 -29.74 7.24
C GLU A 228 -7.50 -29.38 7.06
N ILE A 229 -8.39 -30.30 7.43
CA ILE A 229 -9.84 -30.16 7.25
C ILE A 229 -10.52 -30.55 8.57
N HIS A 230 -11.20 -29.59 9.18
CA HIS A 230 -11.94 -29.77 10.42
C HIS A 230 -13.42 -29.43 10.21
N GLN A 231 -14.32 -30.40 10.37
CA GLN A 231 -15.75 -30.14 10.23
C GLN A 231 -16.25 -29.35 11.44
N LEU A 232 -16.88 -28.21 11.17
CA LEU A 232 -17.46 -27.33 12.17
C LEU A 232 -18.95 -27.61 12.39
N ASP A 233 -19.70 -27.80 11.30
CA ASP A 233 -21.15 -27.85 11.38
C ASP A 233 -21.79 -28.73 10.29
N PHE A 234 -23.02 -29.14 10.55
CA PHE A 234 -23.91 -29.84 9.61
C PHE A 234 -25.27 -29.15 9.61
N ILE A 235 -25.69 -28.68 8.43
CA ILE A 235 -26.88 -27.84 8.25
C ILE A 235 -27.81 -28.54 7.27
N LEU A 236 -29.06 -28.76 7.66
CA LEU A 236 -30.09 -29.34 6.82
C LEU A 236 -31.12 -28.28 6.44
N GLN A 237 -31.23 -27.95 5.16
CA GLN A 237 -32.17 -26.95 4.63
C GLN A 237 -32.82 -27.46 3.36
N GLU A 238 -34.16 -27.44 3.30
CA GLU A 238 -34.94 -27.86 2.11
C GLU A 238 -34.52 -29.21 1.50
N GLY A 239 -34.16 -30.19 2.33
CA GLY A 239 -33.71 -31.51 1.88
C GLY A 239 -32.26 -31.53 1.32
N LYS A 240 -31.53 -30.42 1.43
CA LYS A 240 -30.11 -30.31 1.10
C LYS A 240 -29.28 -30.39 2.38
N GLU A 241 -28.29 -31.28 2.35
CA GLU A 241 -27.29 -31.39 3.41
C GLU A 241 -26.10 -30.51 3.09
N TRP A 242 -25.77 -29.60 4.00
CA TRP A 242 -24.61 -28.74 3.93
C TRP A 242 -23.64 -29.08 5.07
N ARG A 243 -22.36 -29.16 4.75
CA ARG A 243 -21.28 -29.39 5.71
C ARG A 243 -20.33 -28.21 5.68
N LEU A 244 -20.12 -27.60 6.84
CA LEU A 244 -19.19 -26.50 7.01
C LEU A 244 -17.88 -27.04 7.58
N TYR A 245 -16.77 -26.71 6.94
CA TYR A 245 -15.43 -27.05 7.37
C TYR A 245 -14.60 -25.79 7.57
N GLU A 246 -13.73 -25.80 8.56
CA GLU A 246 -12.53 -24.98 8.58
C GLU A 246 -11.42 -25.75 7.88
N ILE A 247 -10.72 -25.09 6.97
CA ILE A 247 -9.62 -25.67 6.21
C ILE A 247 -8.37 -24.79 6.28
N LEU A 248 -7.20 -25.43 6.34
CA LEU A 248 -5.90 -24.76 6.36
C LEU A 248 -4.94 -25.47 5.41
N CYS A 249 -4.43 -24.73 4.42
CA CYS A 249 -3.41 -25.25 3.52
C CYS A 249 -2.03 -25.13 4.17
N THR A 250 -1.38 -26.26 4.43
CA THR A 250 -0.06 -26.29 5.09
C THR A 250 1.08 -26.18 4.11
N ASP A 251 0.93 -26.78 2.92
CA ASP A 251 1.99 -26.83 1.90
C ASP A 251 1.48 -26.44 0.51
N TYR A 252 2.31 -25.71 -0.23
CA TYR A 252 2.07 -25.34 -1.62
C TYR A 252 2.58 -26.45 -2.55
N ASN A 253 1.69 -27.30 -3.07
CA ASN A 253 2.04 -28.36 -4.01
C ASN A 253 0.88 -28.66 -4.99
N GLU A 254 1.10 -29.59 -5.93
CA GLU A 254 0.10 -29.92 -6.96
C GLU A 254 -1.21 -30.43 -6.35
N SER A 255 -1.15 -31.22 -5.27
CA SER A 255 -2.33 -31.79 -4.63
C SER A 255 -3.16 -30.73 -3.91
N SER A 256 -2.54 -29.81 -3.16
CA SER A 256 -3.26 -28.70 -2.54
C SER A 256 -3.78 -27.71 -3.58
N ALA A 257 -3.02 -27.44 -4.64
CA ALA A 257 -3.49 -26.58 -5.72
C ALA A 257 -4.68 -27.15 -6.47
N ARG A 258 -4.72 -28.46 -6.73
CA ARG A 258 -5.90 -29.15 -7.28
C ARG A 258 -7.09 -29.10 -6.34
N PHE A 259 -6.88 -29.33 -5.03
CA PHE A 259 -7.95 -29.22 -4.03
C PHE A 259 -8.66 -27.86 -4.06
N PHE A 260 -7.90 -26.76 -4.05
CA PHE A 260 -8.50 -25.42 -4.10
C PHE A 260 -9.11 -25.11 -5.47
N PHE A 261 -8.57 -25.68 -6.55
CA PHE A 261 -9.15 -25.56 -7.88
C PHE A 261 -10.52 -26.24 -7.97
N ASP A 262 -10.68 -27.42 -7.37
CA ASP A 262 -11.97 -28.11 -7.25
C ASP A 262 -12.95 -27.31 -6.37
N CYS A 263 -12.44 -26.44 -5.49
CA CYS A 263 -13.22 -25.44 -4.75
C CYS A 263 -13.43 -24.11 -5.52
N HIS A 264 -13.12 -24.09 -6.82
CA HIS A 264 -13.18 -22.92 -7.70
C HIS A 264 -12.29 -21.74 -7.30
N ALA A 265 -11.16 -22.02 -6.64
CA ALA A 265 -10.16 -21.03 -6.21
C ALA A 265 -8.75 -21.41 -6.72
N ARG A 266 -7.81 -20.46 -6.71
CA ARG A 266 -6.40 -20.70 -7.07
C ARG A 266 -5.49 -20.56 -5.88
N LEU A 267 -4.76 -21.63 -5.57
CA LEU A 267 -3.65 -21.53 -4.63
C LEU A 267 -2.54 -20.65 -5.23
N SER A 268 -2.15 -19.61 -4.50
CA SER A 268 -1.16 -18.61 -4.90
C SER A 268 -0.27 -18.30 -3.71
N GLU A 269 0.99 -17.94 -3.96
CA GLU A 269 1.93 -17.54 -2.90
C GLU A 269 1.53 -16.20 -2.27
N LYS A 270 0.96 -15.31 -3.09
CA LYS A 270 0.48 -14.00 -2.67
C LYS A 270 -0.97 -13.79 -3.10
N SER A 271 -1.73 -13.12 -2.25
CA SER A 271 -3.03 -12.59 -2.60
C SER A 271 -2.89 -11.54 -3.69
N VAL A 272 -3.90 -11.43 -4.55
CA VAL A 272 -3.97 -10.37 -5.56
C VAL A 272 -4.09 -9.03 -4.85
N GLN A 273 -3.44 -7.98 -5.35
CA GLN A 273 -3.56 -6.61 -4.80
C GLN A 273 -3.59 -5.56 -5.90
N MET A 274 -4.46 -4.56 -5.76
CA MET A 274 -4.49 -3.33 -6.55
C MET A 274 -4.26 -2.17 -5.60
N LEU A 275 -3.07 -1.58 -5.69
CA LEU A 275 -2.59 -0.56 -4.76
C LEU A 275 -2.49 0.78 -5.48
N PRO A 276 -3.15 1.85 -5.00
CA PRO A 276 -2.93 3.18 -5.55
C PRO A 276 -1.52 3.65 -5.20
N VAL A 277 -0.75 4.07 -6.20
CA VAL A 277 0.65 4.50 -6.05
C VAL A 277 0.75 6.02 -6.12
N TRP A 278 0.09 6.63 -7.09
CA TRP A 278 0.17 8.05 -7.36
C TRP A 278 -1.04 8.52 -8.17
N PRO A 279 -1.51 9.77 -8.04
CA PRO A 279 -1.21 10.75 -6.99
C PRO A 279 -1.75 10.32 -5.62
N PRO A 280 -1.44 11.07 -4.53
CA PRO A 280 -1.96 10.77 -3.20
C PRO A 280 -3.49 10.68 -3.20
N CYS A 281 -4.00 9.55 -2.69
CA CYS A 281 -5.41 9.25 -2.56
C CYS A 281 -5.73 8.90 -1.10
N ILE A 282 -6.99 9.03 -0.70
CA ILE A 282 -7.45 8.54 0.60
C ILE A 282 -8.22 7.25 0.37
N GLN A 283 -7.71 6.13 0.87
CA GLN A 283 -8.38 4.84 0.77
C GLN A 283 -9.09 4.51 2.09
N ASN A 284 -10.37 4.17 2.01
CA ASN A 284 -11.14 3.62 3.13
C ASN A 284 -11.87 2.35 2.68
N GLY A 285 -11.30 1.19 3.00
CA GLY A 285 -11.77 -0.10 2.49
C GLY A 285 -11.75 -0.14 0.95
N ASN A 286 -12.93 -0.36 0.36
CA ASN A 286 -13.10 -0.41 -1.10
C ASN A 286 -13.45 0.95 -1.70
N LEU A 287 -13.41 2.05 -0.93
CA LEU A 287 -13.63 3.40 -1.43
C LEU A 287 -12.29 4.12 -1.53
N LEU A 288 -12.01 4.73 -2.67
CA LEU A 288 -10.82 5.51 -2.94
C LEU A 288 -11.22 6.93 -3.34
N TYR A 289 -10.91 7.88 -2.48
CA TYR A 289 -11.07 9.28 -2.78
C TYR A 289 -9.88 9.78 -3.58
N HIS A 290 -10.15 10.47 -4.67
CA HIS A 290 -9.15 11.05 -5.54
C HIS A 290 -9.57 12.47 -5.96
N LYS A 291 -8.59 13.27 -6.37
CA LYS A 291 -8.83 14.60 -6.94
C LYS A 291 -8.42 14.69 -8.40
N GLU A 292 -7.30 14.05 -8.74
CA GLU A 292 -6.76 14.05 -10.09
C GLU A 292 -7.49 13.04 -10.97
N GLN A 293 -7.38 13.21 -12.28
CA GLN A 293 -8.01 12.35 -13.28
C GLN A 293 -7.14 11.18 -13.72
N ASP A 294 -5.82 11.30 -13.62
CA ASP A 294 -4.89 10.24 -14.00
C ASP A 294 -4.34 9.59 -12.73
N LEU A 295 -4.64 8.30 -12.53
CA LEU A 295 -4.19 7.51 -11.38
C LEU A 295 -3.27 6.39 -11.82
N TYR A 296 -2.34 6.03 -10.95
CA TYR A 296 -1.37 4.97 -11.15
C TYR A 296 -1.58 3.91 -10.08
N PHE A 297 -1.76 2.66 -10.51
CA PHE A 297 -1.95 1.52 -9.64
C PHE A 297 -0.85 0.50 -9.85
N GLU A 298 -0.33 -0.05 -8.77
CA GLU A 298 0.45 -1.28 -8.79
C GLU A 298 -0.53 -2.46 -8.70
N LEU A 299 -0.51 -3.30 -9.74
CA LEU A 299 -1.28 -4.53 -9.81
C LEU A 299 -0.34 -5.69 -9.50
N ILE A 300 -0.66 -6.43 -8.45
CA ILE A 300 0.08 -7.62 -8.02
C ILE A 300 -0.79 -8.83 -8.31
N GLY A 301 -0.38 -9.65 -9.27
CA GLY A 301 -1.04 -10.90 -9.59
C GLY A 301 -0.78 -11.39 -11.02
N GLU A 302 -0.97 -12.68 -11.23
CA GLU A 302 -0.76 -13.31 -12.55
C GLU A 302 -1.94 -13.04 -13.49
N TYR A 303 -1.63 -12.50 -14.67
CA TYR A 303 -2.58 -12.25 -15.77
C TYR A 303 -3.73 -11.29 -15.39
N MET A 304 -3.44 -10.26 -14.59
CA MET A 304 -4.43 -9.29 -14.16
C MET A 304 -4.78 -8.29 -15.25
N ASP A 305 -6.08 -8.07 -15.43
CA ASP A 305 -6.61 -7.00 -16.23
C ASP A 305 -7.47 -6.06 -15.38
N ILE A 306 -7.58 -4.81 -15.82
CA ILE A 306 -8.39 -3.81 -15.14
C ILE A 306 -9.57 -3.44 -16.04
N ARG A 307 -10.75 -3.25 -15.44
CA ARG A 307 -11.95 -2.74 -16.12
C ARG A 307 -12.64 -1.70 -15.24
N ALA A 308 -13.27 -0.70 -15.85
CA ALA A 308 -13.93 0.39 -15.12
C ALA A 308 -15.38 0.55 -15.56
N TYR A 309 -16.20 1.12 -14.69
CA TYR A 309 -17.60 1.45 -14.96
C TYR A 309 -18.05 2.70 -14.19
N PRO A 310 -18.85 3.61 -14.76
CA PRO A 310 -19.23 3.69 -16.17
C PRO A 310 -18.03 4.06 -17.04
N GLY A 311 -18.07 3.71 -18.33
CA GLY A 311 -16.98 3.95 -19.28
C GLY A 311 -16.13 2.70 -19.56
N ASN A 312 -15.26 2.78 -20.55
CA ASN A 312 -14.22 1.78 -20.76
C ASN A 312 -12.90 2.37 -20.24
N ILE A 313 -12.07 1.54 -19.61
CA ILE A 313 -10.72 1.97 -19.25
C ILE A 313 -9.96 2.31 -20.53
N GLN A 314 -9.54 3.57 -20.65
CA GLN A 314 -8.39 3.92 -21.46
C GLN A 314 -7.16 3.72 -20.57
N SER A 315 -6.70 2.47 -20.44
CA SER A 315 -5.39 2.23 -19.83
C SER A 315 -4.41 2.65 -20.89
N SER A 316 -3.88 3.86 -20.74
CA SER A 316 -2.96 4.48 -21.70
C SER A 316 -1.62 3.74 -21.72
N ALA A 317 -1.21 3.15 -20.58
CA ALA A 317 0.01 2.38 -20.47
C ALA A 317 -0.03 1.33 -19.33
N LYS A 318 0.58 0.17 -19.59
CA LYS A 318 0.98 -0.83 -18.57
C LYS A 318 2.49 -1.02 -18.66
N MET A 319 3.18 -1.00 -17.53
CA MET A 319 4.61 -1.24 -17.44
C MET A 319 4.87 -2.43 -16.50
N GLN A 320 5.58 -3.43 -17.00
CA GLN A 320 5.97 -4.58 -16.19
C GLN A 320 7.08 -4.15 -15.21
N LEU A 321 6.85 -4.35 -13.91
CA LEU A 321 7.83 -4.06 -12.85
C LEU A 321 8.59 -5.31 -12.43
N GLY A 322 7.91 -6.45 -12.38
CA GLY A 322 8.46 -7.73 -11.93
C GLY A 322 7.87 -8.91 -12.69
N GLN A 323 7.84 -10.11 -12.09
CA GLN A 323 7.19 -11.26 -12.74
C GLN A 323 5.66 -11.20 -12.62
N ARG A 324 5.14 -10.57 -11.56
CA ARG A 324 3.70 -10.53 -11.23
C ARG A 324 3.18 -9.11 -10.98
N GLU A 325 4.08 -8.13 -11.01
CA GLU A 325 3.82 -6.73 -10.68
C GLU A 325 3.77 -5.89 -11.96
N VAL A 326 2.67 -5.16 -12.14
CA VAL A 326 2.42 -4.27 -13.27
C VAL A 326 2.01 -2.90 -12.75
N LEU A 327 2.69 -1.85 -13.19
CA LEU A 327 2.22 -0.49 -13.03
C LEU A 327 1.20 -0.18 -14.13
N ALA A 328 0.00 0.22 -13.77
CA ALA A 328 -1.06 0.57 -14.70
C ALA A 328 -1.49 2.03 -14.50
N GLU A 329 -1.51 2.78 -15.60
CA GLU A 329 -2.14 4.09 -15.65
C GLU A 329 -3.64 3.92 -15.95
N VAL A 330 -4.46 4.61 -15.16
CA VAL A 330 -5.92 4.58 -15.22
C VAL A 330 -6.43 6.02 -15.29
N LYS A 331 -7.02 6.36 -16.44
CA LYS A 331 -7.68 7.64 -16.65
C LYS A 331 -9.14 7.59 -16.21
N ILE A 332 -9.50 8.45 -15.27
CA ILE A 332 -10.84 8.63 -14.76
C ILE A 332 -11.66 9.46 -15.74
N THR A 333 -12.86 8.98 -16.04
CA THR A 333 -13.75 9.63 -17.02
C THR A 333 -15.08 10.09 -16.43
N ASP A 334 -15.34 9.76 -15.16
CA ASP A 334 -16.57 10.11 -14.44
C ASP A 334 -16.22 10.45 -12.98
N ALA A 335 -17.01 11.31 -12.34
CA ALA A 335 -16.80 11.71 -10.94
C ALA A 335 -16.91 10.50 -9.99
N HIS A 336 -17.69 9.49 -10.39
CA HIS A 336 -17.86 8.24 -9.66
C HIS A 336 -17.69 7.06 -10.60
N GLN A 337 -16.66 6.23 -10.36
CA GLN A 337 -16.39 5.04 -11.14
C GLN A 337 -16.07 3.85 -10.25
N ILE A 338 -16.27 2.65 -10.75
CA ILE A 338 -15.78 1.42 -10.14
C ILE A 338 -14.62 0.96 -10.97
N LEU A 339 -13.46 0.79 -10.33
CA LEU A 339 -12.30 0.15 -10.89
C LEU A 339 -12.26 -1.29 -10.41
N SER A 340 -12.21 -2.25 -11.32
CA SER A 340 -12.11 -3.67 -11.00
C SER A 340 -10.83 -4.25 -11.57
N MET A 341 -10.25 -5.20 -10.84
CA MET A 341 -9.10 -5.97 -11.26
C MET A 341 -9.42 -7.45 -11.12
N GLY A 342 -9.04 -8.22 -12.12
CA GLY A 342 -9.17 -9.66 -12.09
C GLY A 342 -8.74 -10.29 -13.40
N ARG A 343 -9.09 -11.57 -13.56
CA ARG A 343 -8.82 -12.31 -14.79
C ARG A 343 -10.12 -12.40 -15.58
N GLN A 344 -10.96 -13.34 -15.20
CA GLN A 344 -12.30 -13.55 -15.76
C GLN A 344 -13.37 -12.97 -14.84
N SER A 345 -13.29 -13.34 -13.57
CA SER A 345 -14.07 -12.75 -12.48
C SER A 345 -13.37 -11.50 -11.94
N VAL A 346 -14.17 -10.66 -11.28
CA VAL A 346 -13.65 -9.56 -10.47
C VAL A 346 -13.06 -10.14 -9.19
N LEU A 347 -11.76 -9.97 -8.99
CA LEU A 347 -11.06 -10.44 -7.80
C LEU A 347 -10.90 -9.33 -6.75
N GLN A 348 -10.73 -8.10 -7.23
CA GLN A 348 -10.71 -6.90 -6.41
C GLN A 348 -11.39 -5.76 -7.14
N TYR A 349 -11.91 -4.81 -6.37
CA TYR A 349 -12.49 -3.60 -6.93
C TYR A 349 -12.40 -2.46 -5.92
N VAL A 350 -12.43 -1.24 -6.45
CA VAL A 350 -12.46 0.01 -5.70
C VAL A 350 -13.49 0.93 -6.33
N TYR A 351 -14.28 1.60 -5.50
CA TYR A 351 -15.10 2.73 -5.88
C TYR A 351 -14.21 3.99 -5.88
N LEU A 352 -13.98 4.55 -7.05
CA LEU A 352 -13.34 5.84 -7.24
C LEU A 352 -14.36 6.95 -6.99
N TRP A 353 -14.01 7.85 -6.07
CA TRP A 353 -14.86 8.96 -5.67
C TRP A 353 -14.11 10.29 -5.76
N GLU A 354 -14.55 11.17 -6.64
CA GLU A 354 -13.97 12.51 -6.74
C GLU A 354 -14.24 13.31 -5.45
N ASP A 355 -13.16 13.81 -4.84
CA ASP A 355 -13.17 14.55 -3.58
C ASP A 355 -12.03 15.57 -3.57
N SER A 356 -12.24 16.70 -2.90
CA SER A 356 -11.20 17.73 -2.74
C SER A 356 -9.97 17.28 -1.93
N LEU A 357 -10.06 16.13 -1.26
CA LEU A 357 -9.11 15.56 -0.31
C LEU A 357 -8.82 16.45 0.91
N LYS A 358 -9.56 17.55 1.06
CA LYS A 358 -9.50 18.40 2.24
C LYS A 358 -10.22 17.68 3.37
N ARG A 359 -9.49 17.40 4.43
CA ARG A 359 -10.03 16.93 5.71
C ARG A 359 -9.59 17.94 6.75
N GLU A 360 -10.54 18.57 7.45
CA GLU A 360 -10.21 19.39 8.60
C GLU A 360 -9.74 18.46 9.71
N GLY A 361 -8.46 18.56 10.09
CA GLY A 361 -7.93 17.78 11.20
C GLY A 361 -8.61 18.22 12.49
N ASN A 362 -9.55 17.42 12.99
CA ASN A 362 -10.21 17.67 14.28
C ASN A 362 -9.24 17.59 15.47
N LYS A 363 -8.04 17.01 15.28
CA LYS A 363 -6.96 17.00 16.28
C LYS A 363 -6.03 18.17 15.98
N LYS A 364 -6.05 19.21 16.81
CA LYS A 364 -5.01 20.24 16.81
C LYS A 364 -3.69 19.51 17.07
N LEU A 365 -2.79 19.46 16.08
CA LEU A 365 -1.46 18.87 16.26
C LEU A 365 -0.73 19.70 17.32
N ILE A 366 -0.43 19.09 18.45
CA ILE A 366 0.25 19.74 19.56
C ILE A 366 1.72 19.35 19.46
N LEU A 367 2.58 20.36 19.30
CA LEU A 367 4.02 20.24 19.51
C LEU A 367 4.40 21.17 20.65
N SER A 368 5.13 20.64 21.63
CA SER A 368 5.72 21.43 22.71
C SER A 368 7.21 21.13 22.80
N VAL A 369 8.03 22.18 22.74
CA VAL A 369 9.47 22.10 22.92
C VAL A 369 9.83 22.98 24.10
N LYS A 370 10.37 22.38 25.15
CA LYS A 370 10.71 23.05 26.42
C LYS A 370 12.16 22.78 26.82
N ASP A 371 12.72 23.62 27.68
CA ASP A 371 14.01 23.37 28.30
C ASP A 371 13.90 22.46 29.55
N GLY A 372 15.03 22.18 30.22
CA GLY A 372 15.06 21.37 31.45
C GLY A 372 14.26 21.97 32.61
N ASP A 373 14.06 23.30 32.64
CA ASP A 373 13.26 23.99 33.64
C ASP A 373 11.76 24.07 33.25
N GLY A 374 11.40 23.62 32.05
CA GLY A 374 10.04 23.61 31.54
C GLY A 374 9.62 24.89 30.80
N ASN A 375 10.53 25.80 30.49
CA ASN A 375 10.26 27.00 29.70
C ASN A 375 10.17 26.66 28.22
N SER A 376 9.22 27.23 27.50
CA SER A 376 9.07 27.01 26.05
C SER A 376 10.24 27.58 25.27
N ILE A 377 10.77 26.78 24.33
CA ILE A 377 11.83 27.17 23.42
C ILE A 377 11.21 27.64 22.10
N THR A 378 11.59 28.83 21.64
CA THR A 378 11.14 29.38 20.36
C THR A 378 11.98 28.84 19.20
N PRO A 379 11.37 28.44 18.07
CA PRO A 379 12.10 28.02 16.88
C PRO A 379 12.85 29.18 16.23
N GLY A 380 13.82 28.86 15.36
CA GLY A 380 14.63 29.83 14.62
C GLY A 380 16.11 29.80 15.00
N GLU A 381 16.75 30.95 15.06
CA GLU A 381 18.17 31.05 15.42
C GLU A 381 18.34 31.73 16.79
N THR A 382 19.16 31.15 17.66
CA THR A 382 19.45 31.70 18.99
C THR A 382 20.90 31.45 19.38
N ASP A 383 21.53 32.36 20.12
CA ASP A 383 22.87 32.17 20.69
C ASP A 383 22.84 31.66 22.14
N GLN A 384 21.64 31.49 22.69
CA GLN A 384 21.37 30.95 24.02
C GLN A 384 21.06 29.46 23.92
N LEU A 385 21.75 28.66 24.72
CA LEU A 385 21.42 27.25 24.88
C LEU A 385 20.21 27.10 25.82
N PRO A 386 19.43 26.02 25.70
CA PRO A 386 18.34 25.71 26.62
C PRO A 386 18.84 25.64 28.06
N GLN A 387 17.99 25.98 29.03
CA GLN A 387 18.34 25.78 30.45
C GLN A 387 18.64 24.31 30.72
N GLN A 388 19.63 24.09 31.59
CA GLN A 388 20.21 22.77 31.87
C GLN A 388 20.80 22.05 30.64
N GLN A 389 20.93 22.73 29.49
CA GLN A 389 21.29 22.14 28.20
C GLN A 389 20.41 20.96 27.81
N GLN A 390 19.14 21.00 28.18
CA GLN A 390 18.17 19.95 27.89
C GLN A 390 17.05 20.47 27.00
N MET A 391 16.55 19.61 26.12
CA MET A 391 15.29 19.85 25.39
C MET A 391 14.32 18.71 25.66
N ARG A 392 13.12 19.07 26.10
CA ARG A 392 11.97 18.19 26.29
C ARG A 392 11.00 18.41 25.14
N ILE A 393 10.79 17.39 24.34
CA ILE A 393 10.02 17.44 23.11
C ILE A 393 8.79 16.55 23.27
N PHE A 394 7.61 17.13 23.11
CA PHE A 394 6.34 16.42 23.15
C PHE A 394 5.58 16.64 21.85
N SER A 395 5.04 15.58 21.26
CA SER A 395 4.20 15.64 20.06
C SER A 395 2.94 14.77 20.24
N SER A 396 1.80 15.27 19.78
CA SER A 396 0.52 14.51 19.79
C SER A 396 0.40 13.44 18.68
N VAL A 397 1.45 13.28 17.88
CA VAL A 397 1.59 12.35 16.75
C VAL A 397 3.02 11.84 16.64
N ASP A 398 3.20 10.68 16.00
CA ASP A 398 4.51 10.09 15.75
C ASP A 398 5.35 10.97 14.80
N GLY A 399 6.66 10.87 14.95
CA GLY A 399 7.62 11.66 14.21
C GLY A 399 9.05 11.21 14.47
N PHE A 400 10.00 12.08 14.15
CA PHE A 400 11.40 11.87 14.48
C PHE A 400 12.12 13.21 14.61
N ILE A 401 13.27 13.18 15.26
CA ILE A 401 14.16 14.34 15.39
C ILE A 401 15.47 14.08 14.67
N LYS A 402 16.10 15.16 14.21
CA LYS A 402 17.44 15.13 13.63
C LYS A 402 18.29 16.22 14.24
N VAL A 403 19.46 15.86 14.74
CA VAL A 403 20.45 16.82 15.23
C VAL A 403 21.64 16.83 14.30
N TYR A 404 22.03 18.01 13.84
CA TYR A 404 23.19 18.20 12.98
C TYR A 404 24.24 19.07 13.66
N ASN A 405 25.49 18.90 13.23
CA ASN A 405 26.58 19.83 13.57
C ASN A 405 26.62 21.03 12.59
N ASN A 406 27.59 21.93 12.81
CA ASN A 406 27.81 23.10 11.95
C ASN A 406 28.16 22.76 10.49
N GLN A 407 28.73 21.57 10.27
CA GLN A 407 29.13 21.07 8.95
C GLN A 407 27.96 20.36 8.23
N LYS A 408 26.76 20.36 8.82
CA LYS A 408 25.55 19.65 8.36
C LYS A 408 25.67 18.12 8.40
N GLU A 409 26.58 17.58 9.19
CA GLU A 409 26.63 16.15 9.44
C GLU A 409 25.58 15.79 10.50
N LEU A 410 24.86 14.70 10.26
CA LEU A 410 23.87 14.15 11.18
C LEU A 410 24.60 13.53 12.37
N LEU A 411 24.39 14.11 13.55
CA LEU A 411 24.90 13.59 14.82
C LEU A 411 23.95 12.58 15.44
N GLU A 412 22.64 12.82 15.30
CA GLU A 412 21.63 12.05 16.02
C GLU A 412 20.32 11.97 15.24
N TYR A 413 19.64 10.83 15.42
CA TYR A 413 18.33 10.53 14.89
C TYR A 413 17.57 9.71 15.94
N ASP A 414 16.48 10.26 16.46
CA ASP A 414 15.62 9.56 17.41
C ASP A 414 14.16 9.59 16.97
N GLU A 415 13.46 8.47 17.19
CA GLU A 415 12.03 8.35 16.98
C GLU A 415 11.26 9.12 18.06
N LEU A 416 10.26 9.88 17.64
CA LEU A 416 9.37 10.62 18.53
C LEU A 416 8.00 9.93 18.52
N ASN A 417 7.71 9.17 19.57
CA ASN A 417 6.42 8.48 19.70
C ASN A 417 5.33 9.44 20.18
N ALA A 418 4.12 9.30 19.62
CA ALA A 418 2.96 10.12 19.96
C ALA A 418 2.66 10.07 21.46
N ASP A 419 2.28 11.22 22.01
CA ASP A 419 1.86 11.40 23.39
C ASP A 419 2.94 10.99 24.43
N THR A 420 4.21 10.97 24.02
CA THR A 420 5.37 10.76 24.89
C THR A 420 6.34 11.95 24.84
N GLU A 421 7.10 12.15 25.92
CA GLU A 421 8.18 13.14 25.97
C GLU A 421 9.51 12.50 25.61
N LEU A 422 10.18 13.06 24.60
CA LEU A 422 11.56 12.76 24.26
C LEU A 422 12.50 13.80 24.88
N TRP A 423 13.66 13.34 25.36
CA TRP A 423 14.64 14.18 26.05
C TRP A 423 15.95 14.17 25.28
N LEU A 424 16.42 15.36 24.94
CA LEU A 424 17.80 15.60 24.50
C LEU A 424 18.59 16.23 25.64
N ASP A 425 19.82 15.78 25.86
CA ASP A 425 20.71 16.19 26.93
C ASP A 425 21.91 17.04 26.44
N GLY A 426 22.74 17.47 27.40
CA GLY A 426 23.84 18.39 27.15
C GLY A 426 24.97 17.85 26.26
N ASN A 427 25.05 16.52 26.04
CA ASN A 427 25.99 15.96 25.08
C ASN A 427 25.47 16.08 23.64
N GLN A 428 24.14 16.11 23.50
CA GLN A 428 23.44 16.15 22.21
C GLN A 428 23.18 17.61 21.77
N ILE A 429 23.12 18.55 22.70
CA ILE A 429 22.82 19.97 22.43
C ILE A 429 24.00 20.87 22.78
N CYS A 430 24.75 21.26 21.74
CA CYS A 430 25.85 22.20 21.81
C CYS A 430 25.66 23.39 20.87
N ARG A 431 26.51 24.41 21.06
CA ARG A 431 26.56 25.54 20.12
C ARG A 431 26.99 25.07 18.75
N GLY A 432 26.30 25.60 17.76
CA GLY A 432 26.43 25.26 16.36
C GLY A 432 25.59 24.07 15.92
N ASN A 433 24.87 23.43 16.85
CA ASN A 433 23.92 22.40 16.46
C ASN A 433 22.66 23.00 15.84
N ARG A 434 22.06 22.20 14.96
CA ARG A 434 20.74 22.43 14.38
C ARG A 434 19.86 21.24 14.75
N VAL A 435 18.71 21.50 15.35
CA VAL A 435 17.73 20.47 15.68
C VAL A 435 16.52 20.68 14.79
N GLU A 436 16.13 19.63 14.06
CA GLU A 436 14.92 19.58 13.24
C GLU A 436 13.96 18.56 13.84
N ILE A 437 12.68 18.91 13.97
CA ILE A 437 11.62 18.03 14.46
C ILE A 437 10.62 17.81 13.33
N TYR A 438 10.35 16.55 13.05
CA TYR A 438 9.48 16.12 11.97
C TYR A 438 8.22 15.45 12.51
N GLN A 439 7.08 15.77 11.89
CA GLN A 439 5.84 15.01 12.02
C GLN A 439 5.54 14.40 10.65
N GLY A 440 5.63 13.07 10.54
CA GLY A 440 5.70 12.41 9.22
C GLY A 440 6.93 12.87 8.43
N LEU A 441 6.72 13.49 7.25
CA LEU A 441 7.80 14.01 6.40
C LEU A 441 7.96 15.55 6.51
N ASP A 442 7.08 16.22 7.23
CA ASP A 442 7.09 17.68 7.34
C ASP A 442 7.97 18.13 8.51
N CYS A 443 8.94 19.02 8.24
CA CYS A 443 9.69 19.70 9.29
C CYS A 443 8.79 20.77 9.91
N VAL A 444 8.29 20.50 11.12
CA VAL A 444 7.32 21.37 11.81
C VAL A 444 7.98 22.34 12.77
N TRP A 445 9.24 22.08 13.16
CA TRP A 445 9.97 22.93 14.09
C TRP A 445 11.48 22.76 13.91
N GLU A 446 12.19 23.89 13.92
CA GLU A 446 13.62 23.93 13.73
C GLU A 446 14.26 24.97 14.65
N ILE A 447 15.40 24.63 15.25
CA ILE A 447 16.26 25.61 15.92
C ILE A 447 17.72 25.43 15.52
N ARG A 448 18.43 26.54 15.38
CA ARG A 448 19.88 26.58 15.26
C ARG A 448 20.48 27.35 16.42
N PHE A 449 21.33 26.67 17.18
CA PHE A 449 22.12 27.28 18.25
C PHE A 449 23.34 27.94 17.62
N LEU A 450 23.30 29.25 17.38
CA LEU A 450 24.44 29.98 16.87
C LEU A 450 25.54 30.01 17.92
N TYR A 451 26.80 29.97 17.46
CA TYR A 451 27.84 30.55 18.27
C TYR A 451 27.44 32.00 18.53
N ARG A 452 27.59 32.44 19.79
CA ARG A 452 27.56 33.88 20.07
C ARG A 452 28.40 34.52 19.00
N LYS A 453 27.80 35.42 18.21
CA LYS A 453 28.58 36.47 17.59
C LYS A 453 29.31 37.03 18.79
N SER A 454 30.59 36.74 18.90
CA SER A 454 31.44 37.66 19.61
C SER A 454 31.00 38.99 19.03
N VAL A 455 30.53 39.89 19.88
CA VAL A 455 30.84 41.28 19.65
C VAL A 455 32.36 41.27 19.66
N HIS A 456 32.92 40.88 18.52
CA HIS A 456 34.12 41.45 18.05
C HIS A 456 33.70 42.90 17.83
N ILE A 457 33.71 43.65 18.94
CA ILE A 457 34.59 44.81 18.97
C ILE A 457 35.78 44.38 18.10
N SER A 458 36.07 45.17 17.10
CA SER A 458 37.23 45.08 16.24
C SER A 458 38.57 45.12 17.01
N THR A 459 38.67 44.47 18.17
CA THR A 459 39.81 44.41 19.07
C THR A 459 40.65 43.16 18.88
N ALA A 460 40.20 42.10 18.19
CA ALA A 460 41.11 40.97 17.91
C ALA A 460 42.16 41.32 16.85
N ARG A 461 41.77 42.01 15.76
CA ARG A 461 42.70 42.48 14.72
C ARG A 461 43.60 43.63 15.22
N ASP A 462 43.09 44.50 16.10
CA ASP A 462 43.91 45.52 16.77
C ASP A 462 44.80 44.95 17.89
N SER A 463 44.38 43.90 18.61
CA SER A 463 45.17 43.37 19.74
C SER A 463 46.47 42.72 19.29
N LEU A 464 46.50 42.01 18.15
CA LEU A 464 47.70 41.33 17.68
C LEU A 464 48.76 42.33 17.19
N TYR A 465 48.34 43.32 16.40
CA TYR A 465 49.18 44.44 15.96
C TYR A 465 49.68 45.29 17.15
N GLN A 466 48.81 45.61 18.11
CA GLN A 466 49.21 46.30 19.34
C GLN A 466 50.17 45.47 20.19
N LYS A 467 49.99 44.14 20.24
CA LYS A 467 50.86 43.23 20.99
C LYS A 467 52.25 43.18 20.37
N ILE A 468 52.38 42.99 19.05
CA ILE A 468 53.71 42.96 18.39
C ILE A 468 54.40 44.33 18.43
N ARG A 469 53.65 45.45 18.32
CA ARG A 469 54.22 46.80 18.43
C ARG A 469 54.78 47.10 19.82
N ARG A 470 54.20 46.52 20.86
CA ARG A 470 54.66 46.65 22.25
C ARG A 470 55.80 45.68 22.60
N MET A 471 56.12 44.70 21.74
CA MET A 471 57.23 43.77 21.97
C MET A 471 58.57 44.44 21.67
N GLN A 472 59.10 45.12 22.67
CA GLN A 472 60.46 45.66 22.66
C GLN A 472 61.46 44.60 23.15
N GLY A 473 62.69 44.64 22.63
CA GLY A 473 63.73 43.66 22.93
C GLY A 473 64.92 43.76 21.97
N PRO A 474 65.89 42.83 22.06
CA PRO A 474 67.02 42.80 21.13
C PRO A 474 66.51 42.70 19.68
N TYR A 475 67.07 43.54 18.81
CA TYR A 475 66.72 43.59 17.40
C TYR A 475 67.61 42.64 16.60
N GLN A 476 67.05 42.04 15.57
CA GLN A 476 67.76 41.29 14.54
C GLN A 476 67.58 41.96 13.18
N GLN A 477 68.53 41.75 12.27
CA GLN A 477 68.42 42.23 10.89
C GLN A 477 67.26 41.52 10.17
N THR A 478 66.48 42.30 9.43
CA THR A 478 65.46 41.73 8.54
C THR A 478 66.11 41.17 7.27
N GLY A 479 65.59 40.07 6.76
CA GLY A 479 66.08 39.41 5.55
C GLY A 479 64.97 38.75 4.74
N LEU A 480 65.37 37.83 3.86
CA LEU A 480 64.44 37.11 2.97
C LEU A 480 63.32 36.40 3.74
N ASP A 481 63.62 35.87 4.92
CA ASP A 481 62.63 35.18 5.76
C ASP A 481 61.56 36.14 6.29
N THR A 482 61.92 37.39 6.61
CA THR A 482 60.96 38.40 7.05
C THR A 482 60.02 38.81 5.92
N ALA A 483 60.55 38.93 4.70
CA ALA A 483 59.74 39.18 3.52
C ALA A 483 58.80 38.00 3.21
N ARG A 484 59.28 36.76 3.31
CA ARG A 484 58.44 35.57 3.16
C ARG A 484 57.32 35.52 4.19
N LEU A 485 57.62 35.76 5.47
CA LEU A 485 56.59 35.77 6.51
C LEU A 485 55.55 36.88 6.29
N ALA A 486 55.96 38.04 5.77
CA ALA A 486 55.03 39.09 5.39
C ALA A 486 54.05 38.61 4.30
N GLU A 487 54.56 38.00 3.22
CA GLU A 487 53.70 37.46 2.15
C GLU A 487 52.77 36.34 2.65
N LEU A 488 53.25 35.49 3.55
CA LEU A 488 52.43 34.43 4.17
C LEU A 488 51.32 34.98 5.09
N LEU A 489 51.47 36.21 5.57
CA LEU A 489 50.50 36.91 6.43
C LEU A 489 49.80 38.07 5.69
N LYS A 490 49.82 38.10 4.35
CA LYS A 490 49.26 39.20 3.54
C LYS A 490 47.77 39.45 3.80
N ASP A 491 47.03 38.42 4.21
CA ASP A 491 45.60 38.51 4.51
C ASP A 491 45.33 39.32 5.81
N ASN A 492 46.36 39.53 6.63
CA ASN A 492 46.32 40.46 7.76
C ASN A 492 47.04 41.77 7.40
N ILE A 493 46.30 42.71 6.81
CA ILE A 493 46.82 43.98 6.28
C ILE A 493 47.65 44.77 7.31
N ALA A 494 47.26 44.81 8.59
CA ALA A 494 47.97 45.57 9.62
C ALA A 494 49.35 44.97 9.94
N ILE A 495 49.43 43.64 10.06
CA ILE A 495 50.69 42.93 10.31
C ILE A 495 51.57 42.94 9.06
N TYR A 496 50.96 42.80 7.89
CA TYR A 496 51.64 42.91 6.60
C TYR A 496 52.31 44.27 6.44
N CYS A 497 51.58 45.37 6.62
CA CYS A 497 52.12 46.73 6.55
C CYS A 497 53.22 46.96 7.61
N TRP A 498 53.03 46.44 8.83
CA TRP A 498 54.04 46.54 9.88
C TRP A 498 55.33 45.78 9.52
N LEU A 499 55.23 44.54 9.03
CA LEU A 499 56.38 43.76 8.58
C LEU A 499 57.10 44.43 7.41
N LYS A 500 56.37 45.00 6.44
CA LYS A 500 56.97 45.80 5.37
C LYS A 500 57.71 47.01 5.92
N GLN A 501 57.18 47.70 6.91
CA GLN A 501 57.89 48.81 7.56
C GLN A 501 59.17 48.33 8.27
N GLN A 502 59.13 47.22 9.01
CA GLN A 502 60.32 46.68 9.66
C GLN A 502 61.40 46.22 8.65
N ILE A 503 60.99 45.71 7.49
CA ILE A 503 61.90 45.37 6.38
C ILE A 503 62.58 46.63 5.82
N ILE A 504 61.82 47.73 5.67
CA ILE A 504 62.36 49.04 5.24
C ILE A 504 63.34 49.57 6.29
N ASP A 505 63.01 49.45 7.57
CA ASP A 505 63.85 49.90 8.69
C ASP A 505 65.10 49.01 8.89
N GLY A 506 65.17 47.85 8.21
CA GLY A 506 66.28 46.90 8.25
C GLY A 506 66.40 46.08 9.53
N LYS A 507 65.45 46.20 10.46
CA LYS A 507 65.51 45.58 11.79
C LYS A 507 64.13 45.25 12.35
N ILE A 508 64.03 44.15 13.09
CA ILE A 508 62.82 43.70 13.78
C ILE A 508 63.16 43.19 15.19
N SER A 509 62.27 43.43 16.15
CA SER A 509 62.39 42.85 17.50
C SER A 509 62.37 41.31 17.42
N LYS A 510 63.40 40.65 17.99
CA LYS A 510 63.50 39.19 17.99
C LYS A 510 62.28 38.52 18.62
N ARG A 511 61.74 39.15 19.67
CA ARG A 511 60.54 38.69 20.39
C ARG A 511 59.29 38.78 19.53
N ALA A 512 59.14 39.86 18.75
CA ALA A 512 58.02 40.01 17.81
C ALA A 512 58.12 39.00 16.67
N TRP A 513 59.33 38.73 16.17
CA TRP A 513 59.59 37.73 15.14
C TRP A 513 59.20 36.31 15.57
N GLU A 514 59.74 35.84 16.70
CA GLU A 514 59.45 34.49 17.22
C GLU A 514 57.96 34.29 17.48
N PHE A 515 57.29 35.32 18.00
CA PHE A 515 55.86 35.32 18.21
C PHE A 515 55.07 35.18 16.89
N LEU A 516 55.44 35.94 15.86
CA LEU A 516 54.76 35.87 14.55
C LEU A 516 55.00 34.53 13.83
N VAL A 517 56.20 33.97 13.93
CA VAL A 517 56.51 32.63 13.37
C VAL A 517 55.68 31.56 14.06
N ARG A 518 55.58 31.61 15.40
CA ARG A 518 54.74 30.67 16.16
C ARG A 518 53.27 30.83 15.82
N TYR A 519 52.79 32.07 15.78
CA TYR A 519 51.41 32.40 15.41
C TYR A 519 51.05 31.84 14.03
N TYR A 520 51.93 32.01 13.04
CA TYR A 520 51.70 31.46 11.71
C TYR A 520 51.66 29.92 11.69
N ARG A 521 52.51 29.24 12.47
CA ARG A 521 52.48 27.77 12.58
C ARG A 521 51.20 27.25 13.24
N GLU A 522 50.64 27.99 14.19
CA GLU A 522 49.37 27.64 14.84
C GLU A 522 48.17 27.81 13.90
N LEU A 523 48.24 28.71 12.90
CA LEU A 523 47.20 28.87 11.87
C LEU A 523 47.18 27.75 10.81
N GLN A 524 48.23 26.94 10.72
CA GLN A 524 48.35 25.84 9.74
C GLN A 524 47.94 24.47 10.33
N LYS A 525 47.57 24.41 11.60
CA LYS A 525 46.97 23.25 12.27
C LYS A 525 45.48 23.45 12.37
#